data_AF-A0A2N6EJ24-F1
#
_entry.id   AF-A0A2N6EJ24-F1
#
_cell.length_a   1.000
_cell.length_b   1.000
_cell.length_c   1.000
_cell.angle_alpha   90.00
_cell.angle_beta   90.00
_cell.angle_gamma   90.00
#
_symmetry.space_group_name_H-M   'P 1'
#
loop_
_entity.id
_entity.type
_entity.pdbx_description
1 polymer ?
#
loop_
_entity_poly.entity_id
_entity_poly.type
_entity_poly.pdbx_seq_one_letter_code
_entity_poly.pdbx_strand_id
1 'polypeptide(L)'
;MKGLAWGLMLIFLLGACATGAEQARMQSLFDKYDHHCREHARELAGEADEAARYEECMTYYIKTDEDCPICTLDSHLTKAKQ
;
A
#
# COMPACT_ATOMS: atom_id res chain seq x y z
N MET A 1 -36.72 -7.82 19.20
CA MET A 1 -35.26 -8.12 19.12
C MET A 1 -34.88 -8.74 17.76
N LYS A 2 -35.23 -8.12 16.62
CA LYS A 2 -34.92 -8.65 15.27
C LYS A 2 -33.98 -7.76 14.44
N GLY A 3 -33.73 -6.51 14.87
CA GLY A 3 -32.85 -5.58 14.16
C GLY A 3 -31.36 -5.66 14.52
N LEU A 4 -31.01 -6.26 15.67
CA LEU A 4 -29.62 -6.31 16.15
C LEU A 4 -28.73 -7.26 15.33
N ALA A 5 -29.32 -8.37 14.83
CA ALA A 5 -28.59 -9.38 14.07
C ALA A 5 -28.13 -8.87 12.69
N TRP A 6 -28.88 -7.94 12.08
CA TRP A 6 -28.55 -7.41 10.75
C TRP A 6 -27.44 -6.35 10.83
N GLY A 7 -27.42 -5.55 11.91
CA GLY A 7 -26.37 -4.55 12.14
C GLY A 7 -24.99 -5.19 12.37
N LEU A 8 -24.93 -6.32 13.09
CA LEU A 8 -23.66 -7.03 13.32
C LEU A 8 -23.08 -7.62 12.02
N MET A 9 -23.93 -8.12 11.11
CA MET A 9 -23.48 -8.69 9.84
C MET A 9 -22.81 -7.64 8.93
N LEU A 10 -23.30 -6.39 8.95
CA LEU A 10 -22.70 -5.27 8.21
C LEU A 10 -21.30 -4.90 8.74
N ILE A 11 -21.07 -4.99 10.05
CA ILE A 11 -19.77 -4.67 10.67
C ILE A 11 -18.71 -5.69 10.23
N PHE A 12 -19.06 -6.98 10.14
CA PHE A 12 -18.14 -8.01 9.65
C PHE A 12 -17.79 -7.84 8.17
N LEU A 13 -18.76 -7.46 7.33
CA LEU A 13 -18.51 -7.19 5.91
C LEU A 13 -17.60 -5.97 5.70
N LEU A 14 -17.77 -4.92 6.51
CA LEU A 14 -16.92 -3.72 6.46
C LEU A 14 -15.48 -4.02 6.91
N GLY A 15 -15.29 -4.85 7.94
CA GLY A 15 -13.97 -5.24 8.42
C GLY A 15 -13.16 -6.06 7.40
N ALA A 16 -13.83 -6.94 6.64
CA ALA A 16 -13.18 -7.73 5.59
C ALA A 16 -12.81 -6.89 4.35
N CYS A 17 -13.54 -5.82 4.04
CA CYS A 17 -13.18 -4.89 2.98
C CYS A 17 -11.96 -4.01 3.35
N ALA A 18 -11.80 -3.66 4.64
CA ALA A 18 -10.69 -2.83 5.10
C ALA A 18 -9.33 -3.53 4.95
N THR A 19 -9.23 -4.82 5.32
CA THR A 19 -7.97 -5.59 5.25
C THR A 19 -7.54 -5.86 3.80
N GLY A 20 -8.47 -6.16 2.90
CA GLY A 20 -8.15 -6.35 1.48
C GLY A 20 -7.67 -5.07 0.80
N ALA A 21 -8.25 -3.92 1.17
CA ALA A 21 -7.82 -2.62 0.65
C ALA A 21 -6.42 -2.23 1.12
N GLU A 22 -6.10 -2.49 2.38
CA GLU A 22 -4.77 -2.25 2.96
C GLU A 22 -3.70 -3.10 2.28
N GLN A 23 -3.98 -4.40 2.07
CA GLN A 23 -3.04 -5.30 1.39
C GLN A 23 -2.82 -4.90 -0.08
N ALA A 24 -3.89 -4.52 -0.81
CA ALA A 24 -3.77 -4.03 -2.18
C ALA A 24 -3.00 -2.71 -2.28
N ARG A 25 -3.14 -1.84 -1.28
CA ARG A 25 -2.36 -0.60 -1.18
C ARG A 25 -0.89 -0.88 -0.93
N MET A 26 -0.56 -1.78 -0.02
CA MET A 26 0.84 -2.13 0.24
C MET A 26 1.48 -2.77 -0.99
N GLN A 27 0.77 -3.67 -1.67
CA GLN A 27 1.20 -4.27 -2.93
C GLN A 27 1.49 -3.21 -4.00
N SER A 28 0.61 -2.22 -4.17
CA SER A 28 0.81 -1.17 -5.19
C SER A 28 1.98 -0.24 -4.87
N LEU A 29 2.26 0.01 -3.58
CA LEU A 29 3.46 0.73 -3.16
C LEU A 29 4.74 -0.06 -3.44
N PHE A 30 4.74 -1.36 -3.18
CA PHE A 30 5.85 -2.22 -3.56
C PHE A 30 6.07 -2.20 -5.08
N ASP A 31 5.03 -2.41 -5.88
CA ASP A 31 5.14 -2.41 -7.35
C ASP A 31 5.65 -1.05 -7.89
N LYS A 32 5.26 0.06 -7.25
CA LYS A 32 5.67 1.42 -7.64
C LYS A 32 7.15 1.70 -7.35
N TYR A 33 7.68 1.23 -6.22
CA TYR A 33 9.00 1.63 -5.73
C TYR A 33 10.06 0.52 -5.79
N ASP A 34 9.70 -0.74 -6.04
CA ASP A 34 10.63 -1.88 -6.06
C ASP A 34 11.82 -1.65 -7.00
N HIS A 35 11.56 -1.26 -8.26
CA HIS A 35 12.63 -1.02 -9.22
C HIS A 35 13.56 0.12 -8.77
N HIS A 36 12.98 1.24 -8.34
CA HIS A 36 13.72 2.40 -7.87
C HIS A 36 14.61 2.06 -6.66
N CYS A 37 14.06 1.37 -5.66
CA CYS A 37 14.80 1.01 -4.46
C CYS A 37 15.87 -0.06 -4.72
N ARG A 38 15.67 -0.95 -5.70
CA ARG A 38 16.71 -1.90 -6.13
C ARG A 38 17.87 -1.21 -6.83
N GLU A 39 17.59 -0.26 -7.72
CA GLU A 39 18.66 0.50 -8.37
C GLU A 39 19.42 1.36 -7.36
N HIS A 40 18.70 2.06 -6.49
CA HIS A 40 19.31 2.85 -5.41
C HIS A 40 20.21 2.00 -4.50
N ALA A 41 19.74 0.80 -4.13
CA ALA A 41 20.52 -0.13 -3.31
C ALA A 41 21.80 -0.60 -4.02
N ARG A 42 21.74 -0.88 -5.33
CA ARG A 42 22.89 -1.29 -6.14
C ARG A 42 23.93 -0.18 -6.31
N GLU A 43 23.47 1.05 -6.51
CA GLU A 43 24.34 2.23 -6.61
C GLU A 43 25.12 2.45 -5.30
N LEU A 44 24.50 2.14 -4.16
CA LEU A 44 25.08 2.29 -2.83
C LEU A 44 25.71 1.02 -2.25
N ALA A 45 25.70 -0.11 -2.98
CA ALA A 45 26.20 -1.40 -2.51
C ALA A 45 27.71 -1.40 -2.20
N GLY A 46 28.45 -0.39 -2.67
CA GLY A 46 29.85 -0.16 -2.30
C GLY A 46 30.05 0.37 -0.87
N GLU A 47 28.99 0.87 -0.23
CA GLU A 47 29.05 1.57 1.07
C GLU A 47 28.32 0.80 2.21
N ALA A 48 27.38 -0.08 1.88
CA ALA A 48 26.62 -0.89 2.83
C ALA A 48 26.00 -2.13 2.14
N ASP A 49 25.38 -3.02 2.92
CA ASP A 49 24.62 -4.16 2.39
C ASP A 49 23.45 -3.69 1.51
N GLU A 50 23.39 -4.19 0.28
CA GLU A 50 22.36 -3.88 -0.73
C GLU A 50 20.96 -4.19 -0.17
N ALA A 51 20.81 -5.30 0.57
CA ALA A 51 19.52 -5.67 1.14
C ALA A 51 19.02 -4.64 2.18
N ALA A 52 19.91 -4.18 3.05
CA ALA A 52 19.58 -3.16 4.06
C ALA A 52 19.19 -1.82 3.42
N ARG A 53 19.86 -1.40 2.33
CA ARG A 53 19.52 -0.17 1.61
C ARG A 53 18.19 -0.25 0.88
N TYR A 54 17.91 -1.41 0.29
CA TYR A 54 16.62 -1.68 -0.32
C TYR A 54 15.49 -1.57 0.73
N GLU A 55 15.66 -2.19 1.90
CA GLU A 55 14.68 -2.15 2.99
C GLU A 55 14.47 -0.73 3.54
N GLU A 56 15.55 0.03 3.71
CA GLU A 56 15.50 1.43 4.15
C GLU A 56 14.71 2.30 3.16
N CYS A 57 15.02 2.18 1.86
CA CYS A 57 14.32 2.89 0.79
C CYS A 57 12.84 2.54 0.73
N MET A 58 12.51 1.24 0.75
CA MET A 58 11.10 0.81 0.73
C MET A 58 10.34 1.31 1.96
N THR A 59 10.94 1.22 3.14
CA THR A 59 10.32 1.69 4.39
C THR A 59 10.02 3.19 4.34
N TYR A 60 10.93 4.00 3.78
CA TYR A 60 10.73 5.43 3.63
C TYR A 60 9.51 5.74 2.75
N TYR A 61 9.41 5.12 1.58
CA TYR A 61 8.31 5.37 0.65
C TYR A 61 6.98 4.81 1.12
N ILE A 62 6.99 3.63 1.78
CA ILE A 62 5.78 3.09 2.40
C ILE A 62 5.24 4.10 3.42
N LYS A 63 6.07 4.58 4.36
CA LYS A 63 5.61 5.53 5.39
C LYS A 63 5.14 6.86 4.79
N THR A 64 5.88 7.42 3.83
CA THR A 64 5.57 8.75 3.29
C THR A 64 4.36 8.76 2.35
N ASP A 65 4.13 7.69 1.58
CA ASP A 65 2.98 7.56 0.67
C ASP A 65 1.75 6.97 1.39
N GLU A 66 1.96 6.21 2.48
CA GLU A 66 0.89 5.76 3.39
C GLU A 66 0.20 6.94 4.09
N ASP A 67 0.98 7.96 4.48
CA ASP A 67 0.49 9.16 5.16
C ASP A 67 -0.06 10.24 4.22
N CYS A 68 -0.12 10.01 2.90
CA CYS A 68 -0.60 11.01 1.97
C CYS A 68 -2.15 10.96 1.82
N PRO A 69 -2.91 11.91 2.41
CA PRO A 69 -4.38 11.89 2.38
C PRO A 69 -4.96 12.17 0.98
N ILE A 70 -4.12 12.65 0.05
CA ILE A 70 -4.50 13.01 -1.33
C ILE A 70 -4.01 11.94 -2.33
N CYS A 71 -3.04 11.09 -1.94
CA CYS A 71 -2.47 10.04 -2.78
C CYS A 71 -3.34 8.77 -2.77
N THR A 72 -4.66 8.93 -2.67
CA THR A 72 -5.56 7.84 -3.01
C THR A 72 -5.24 7.43 -4.45
N LEU A 73 -4.88 6.15 -4.60
CA LEU A 73 -4.62 5.46 -5.86
C LEU A 73 -5.38 6.13 -7.00
N ASP A 74 -4.60 6.67 -7.92
CA ASP A 74 -5.00 7.43 -9.08
C ASP A 74 -6.45 7.17 -9.54
N SER A 75 -7.33 8.13 -9.23
CA SER A 75 -8.74 8.13 -9.66
C SER A 75 -8.90 8.11 -11.20
N HIS A 76 -7.82 8.17 -11.98
CA HIS A 76 -7.87 8.01 -13.42
C HIS A 76 -8.13 6.55 -13.88
N LEU A 77 -7.94 5.53 -13.03
CA LEU A 77 -8.36 4.15 -13.33
C LEU A 77 -9.87 3.91 -13.17
N THR A 78 -10.61 4.81 -12.52
CA THR A 78 -12.10 4.72 -12.41
C THR A 78 -12.83 5.41 -13.56
N LYS A 79 -12.12 5.97 -14.56
CA LYS A 79 -12.71 6.54 -15.78
C LYS A 79 -12.48 5.71 -17.05
N ALA A 80 -12.21 4.41 -16.93
CA ALA A 80 -12.25 3.47 -18.05
C ALA A 80 -13.54 2.63 -18.05
N LYS A 81 -14.69 3.32 -18.03
CA LYS A 81 -15.99 2.79 -18.51
C LYS A 81 -16.98 3.94 -18.62
N GLN A 82 -16.91 4.67 -19.72
CA GLN A 82 -18.09 5.18 -20.40
C GLN A 82 -18.15 4.51 -21.77
#